data_AF-A0A956PW93-F1
#
_entry.id   AF-A0A956PW93-F1
#
_cell.length_a   1.000
_cell.length_b   1.000
_cell.length_c   1.000
_cell.angle_alpha   90.00
_cell.angle_beta   90.00
_cell.angle_gamma   90.00
#
_symmetry.space_group_name_H-M   'P 1'
#
loop_
_entity.id
_entity.type
_entity.pdbx_description
1 polymer ?
#
loop_
_entity_poly.entity_id
_entity_poly.type
_entity_poly.pdbx_seq_one_letter_code
_entity_poly.pdbx_strand_id
1 'polypeptide(L)'
;MGLASMLYINGQGKASVEADQVSIQFNLNATSKTLEVVSETVSENLDEVLDWLDSHDETDIEYWLGNLSRRDIYRTKRRMDVRLDKRIDVNVYDMGLLDTLTTIMSAHGFTMGRTAWSTSKEDELKSDAILAASNDARRRAEQFATALGVSLGKVYTISIDGAGPLEERGYQTTKNSGGFTISDEGAVHVRGGSLEPVMFVADRSSEISVQRIQVSTRVHVEYVIE
;
A
#
# COMPACT_ATOMS: atom_id res chain seq x y z
N MET A 1 20.90 7.18 -46.52
CA MET A 1 20.64 6.89 -45.10
C MET A 1 19.75 5.67 -45.05
N GLY A 2 20.29 4.52 -44.64
CA GLY A 2 19.49 3.31 -44.44
C GLY A 2 18.58 3.48 -43.24
N LEU A 3 17.34 3.02 -43.32
CA LEU A 3 16.42 3.00 -42.19
C LEU A 3 17.02 2.10 -41.12
N ALA A 4 17.33 2.65 -39.95
CA ALA A 4 17.68 1.83 -38.79
C ALA A 4 16.48 0.94 -38.49
N SER A 5 16.69 -0.37 -38.48
CA SER A 5 15.64 -1.31 -38.08
C SER A 5 15.62 -1.36 -36.55
N MET A 6 14.43 -1.21 -35.97
CA MET A 6 14.23 -1.14 -34.52
C MET A 6 13.44 -2.35 -34.02
N LEU A 7 13.87 -2.91 -32.90
CA LEU A 7 13.17 -3.97 -32.18
C LEU A 7 12.57 -3.38 -30.89
N TYR A 8 11.24 -3.45 -30.80
CA TYR A 8 10.45 -2.94 -29.67
C TYR A 8 10.07 -4.10 -28.76
N ILE A 9 10.53 -4.07 -27.50
CA ILE A 9 10.28 -5.16 -26.55
C ILE A 9 9.72 -4.62 -25.25
N ASN A 10 8.69 -5.31 -24.77
CA ASN A 10 8.12 -5.09 -23.45
C ASN A 10 8.59 -6.20 -22.51
N GLY A 11 9.29 -5.82 -21.45
CA GLY A 11 9.64 -6.68 -20.33
C GLY A 11 8.70 -6.49 -19.15
N GLN A 12 8.52 -7.55 -18.38
CA GLN A 12 7.71 -7.54 -17.16
C GLN A 12 8.54 -8.03 -15.98
N GLY A 13 8.41 -7.33 -14.86
CA GLY A 13 9.13 -7.64 -13.64
C GLY A 13 8.20 -7.59 -12.44
N LYS A 14 8.44 -8.51 -11.51
CA LYS A 14 7.70 -8.62 -10.26
C LYS A 14 8.69 -8.85 -9.13
N ALA A 15 8.46 -8.18 -8.01
CA ALA A 15 9.15 -8.45 -6.76
C ALA A 15 8.10 -8.56 -5.64
N SER A 16 8.38 -9.36 -4.62
CA SER A 16 7.49 -9.46 -3.47
C SER A 16 8.24 -9.65 -2.17
N VAL A 17 7.63 -9.18 -1.10
CA VAL A 17 8.11 -9.33 0.27
C VAL A 17 6.90 -9.55 1.20
N GLU A 18 7.14 -10.17 2.35
CA GLU A 18 6.15 -10.16 3.43
C GLU A 18 6.05 -8.75 4.01
N ALA A 19 4.84 -8.30 4.33
CA ALA A 19 4.64 -7.04 5.01
C ALA A 19 5.30 -7.10 6.40
N ASP A 20 6.06 -6.06 6.72
CA ASP A 20 6.69 -5.89 8.04
C ASP A 20 6.01 -4.77 8.85
N GLN A 21 4.92 -4.20 8.33
CA GLN A 21 4.17 -3.12 8.94
C GLN A 21 2.68 -3.24 8.65
N VAL A 22 1.85 -2.76 9.58
CA VAL A 22 0.39 -2.69 9.38
C VAL A 22 -0.22 -1.45 10.04
N SER A 23 -1.10 -0.76 9.31
CA SER A 23 -1.96 0.29 9.82
C SER A 23 -3.36 -0.26 10.07
N ILE A 24 -3.86 -0.10 11.29
CA ILE A 24 -5.16 -0.62 11.73
C ILE A 24 -5.99 0.51 12.32
N GLN A 25 -7.22 0.65 11.83
CA GLN A 25 -8.23 1.48 12.47
C GLN A 25 -8.99 0.64 13.49
N PHE A 26 -9.14 1.16 14.71
CA PHE A 26 -9.99 0.60 15.74
C PHE A 26 -11.13 1.56 16.09
N ASN A 27 -12.30 1.00 16.38
CA ASN A 27 -13.51 1.75 16.73
C ASN A 27 -14.11 1.23 18.03
N LEU A 28 -14.20 2.08 19.05
CA LEU A 28 -14.94 1.83 20.28
C LEU A 28 -16.33 2.46 20.16
N ASN A 29 -17.36 1.65 20.36
CA ASN A 29 -18.74 2.07 20.28
C ASN A 29 -19.45 1.72 21.60
N ALA A 30 -19.88 2.73 22.35
CA ALA A 30 -20.61 2.52 23.60
C ALA A 30 -22.00 3.17 23.52
N THR A 31 -23.00 2.59 24.19
CA THR A 31 -24.37 3.14 24.22
C THR A 31 -24.95 2.98 25.61
N SER A 32 -25.54 4.05 26.15
CA SER A 32 -26.24 4.04 27.45
C SER A 32 -27.42 5.01 27.45
N LYS A 33 -28.28 4.93 28.46
CA LYS A 33 -29.43 5.83 28.64
C LYS A 33 -29.02 7.27 28.98
N THR A 34 -27.87 7.44 29.63
CA THR A 34 -27.35 8.73 30.06
C THR A 34 -25.98 8.99 29.44
N LEU A 35 -25.68 10.28 29.22
CA LEU A 35 -24.38 10.69 28.69
C LEU A 35 -23.26 10.36 29.68
N GLU A 36 -23.49 10.59 30.98
CA GLU A 36 -22.52 10.34 32.05
C GLU A 36 -22.02 8.90 32.03
N VAL A 37 -22.93 7.92 32.03
CA VAL A 37 -22.57 6.50 32.04
C VAL A 37 -21.82 6.10 30.76
N VAL A 38 -22.26 6.55 29.58
CA VAL A 38 -21.56 6.20 28.33
C VAL A 38 -20.19 6.89 28.24
N SER A 39 -20.04 8.10 28.78
CA SER A 39 -18.75 8.81 28.85
C SER A 39 -17.77 8.12 29.80
N GLU A 40 -18.23 7.66 30.96
CA GLU A 40 -17.44 6.88 31.92
C GLU A 40 -16.95 5.59 31.27
N THR A 41 -17.85 4.80 30.68
CA THR A 41 -17.48 3.55 29.97
C THR A 41 -16.48 3.78 28.83
N VAL A 42 -16.62 4.87 28.06
CA VAL A 42 -15.66 5.17 26.98
C VAL A 42 -14.30 5.58 27.55
N SER A 43 -14.27 6.33 28.65
CA SER A 43 -13.02 6.81 29.24
C SER A 43 -12.24 5.66 29.88
N GLU A 44 -12.89 4.82 30.68
CA GLU A 44 -12.25 3.66 31.31
C GLU A 44 -11.61 2.72 30.28
N ASN A 45 -12.36 2.35 29.22
CA ASN A 45 -11.83 1.49 28.16
C ASN A 45 -10.74 2.15 27.31
N LEU A 46 -10.78 3.48 27.18
CA LEU A 46 -9.78 4.22 26.44
C LEU A 46 -8.49 4.32 27.24
N ASP A 47 -8.56 4.69 28.51
CA ASP A 47 -7.39 4.94 29.37
C ASP A 47 -6.51 3.69 29.49
N GLU A 48 -7.10 2.51 29.71
CA GLU A 48 -6.32 1.25 29.80
C GLU A 48 -5.62 0.90 28.48
N VAL A 49 -6.24 1.20 27.34
CA VAL A 49 -5.64 1.01 26.01
C VAL A 49 -4.52 2.02 25.76
N LEU A 50 -4.73 3.28 26.12
CA LEU A 50 -3.72 4.32 25.96
C LEU A 50 -2.50 4.07 26.84
N ASP A 51 -2.70 3.65 28.09
CA ASP A 51 -1.59 3.26 28.97
C ASP A 51 -0.75 2.13 28.37
N TRP A 52 -1.39 1.15 27.72
CA TRP A 52 -0.67 0.09 27.03
C TRP A 52 0.07 0.59 25.78
N LEU A 53 -0.57 1.42 24.95
CA LEU A 53 0.05 2.00 23.76
C LEU A 53 1.25 2.89 24.12
N ASP A 54 1.11 3.74 25.15
CA ASP A 54 2.15 4.65 25.65
C ASP A 54 3.31 3.92 26.34
N SER A 55 3.15 2.63 26.66
CA SER A 55 4.23 1.82 27.24
C SER A 55 5.26 1.30 26.23
N HIS A 56 5.06 1.58 24.94
CA HIS A 56 5.94 1.16 23.84
C HIS A 56 6.56 2.36 23.13
N ASP A 57 7.71 2.16 22.49
CA ASP A 57 8.38 3.19 21.70
C ASP A 57 7.66 3.41 20.35
N GLU A 58 7.70 4.64 19.84
CA GLU A 58 7.12 5.01 18.52
C GLU A 58 7.74 4.22 17.35
N THR A 59 8.93 3.63 17.54
CA THR A 59 9.57 2.75 16.57
C THR A 59 8.93 1.38 16.46
N ASP A 60 8.13 0.99 17.45
CA ASP A 60 7.45 -0.31 17.52
C ASP A 60 5.96 -0.14 17.23
N ILE A 61 5.34 0.93 17.77
CA ILE A 61 3.94 1.25 17.58
C ILE A 61 3.70 2.77 17.66
N GLU A 62 2.92 3.31 16.73
CA GLU A 62 2.51 4.72 16.72
C GLU A 62 0.98 4.79 16.62
N TYR A 63 0.34 5.78 17.23
CA TYR A 63 -1.11 5.92 17.17
C TYR A 63 -1.61 7.36 17.07
N TRP A 64 -2.81 7.52 16.53
CA TRP A 64 -3.54 8.78 16.45
C TRP A 64 -4.97 8.62 16.93
N LEU A 65 -5.40 9.59 17.74
CA LEU A 65 -6.77 9.65 18.22
C LEU A 65 -7.68 10.35 17.22
N GLY A 66 -8.70 9.63 16.78
CA GLY A 66 -9.81 10.21 16.04
C GLY A 66 -10.73 11.03 16.96
N ASN A 67 -11.59 11.82 16.31
CA ASN A 67 -12.62 12.60 17.00
C ASN A 67 -13.60 11.69 17.74
N LEU A 68 -14.00 12.10 18.94
CA LEU A 68 -15.14 11.52 19.64
C LEU A 68 -16.42 12.03 18.98
N SER A 69 -17.28 11.12 18.54
CA SER A 69 -18.58 11.48 18.00
C SER A 69 -19.70 11.03 18.94
N ARG A 70 -20.76 11.84 19.02
CA ARG A 70 -21.95 11.54 19.82
C ARG A 70 -23.17 11.47 18.93
N ARG A 71 -24.03 10.49 19.21
CA ARG A 71 -25.33 10.33 18.57
C ARG A 71 -26.40 10.04 19.60
N ASP A 72 -27.44 10.87 19.64
CA ASP A 72 -28.63 10.60 20.44
C ASP A 72 -29.57 9.66 19.67
N ILE A 73 -30.02 8.57 20.30
CA ILE A 73 -30.90 7.57 19.72
C ILE A 73 -32.33 7.88 20.17
N TYR A 74 -33.24 8.08 19.21
CA TYR A 74 -34.63 8.43 19.46
C TYR A 74 -35.57 7.29 19.08
N ARG A 75 -36.63 7.10 19.89
CA ARG A 75 -37.81 6.34 19.49
C ARG A 75 -38.98 7.33 19.46
N THR A 76 -39.62 7.42 18.29
CA THR A 76 -40.59 8.48 17.94
C THR A 76 -39.99 9.88 18.14
N LYS A 77 -40.25 10.53 19.28
CA LYS A 77 -39.72 11.85 19.65
C LYS A 77 -39.03 11.86 21.02
N ARG A 78 -38.90 10.70 21.67
CA ARG A 78 -38.26 10.56 22.98
C ARG A 78 -36.84 10.03 22.78
N ARG A 79 -35.84 10.74 23.32
CA ARG A 79 -34.48 10.22 23.40
C ARG A 79 -34.49 9.00 24.32
N MET A 80 -34.02 7.88 23.79
CA MET A 80 -33.92 6.61 24.48
C MET A 80 -32.53 6.44 25.06
N ASP A 81 -31.51 6.61 24.20
CA ASP A 81 -30.12 6.34 24.53
C ASP A 81 -29.20 7.41 23.91
N VAL A 82 -27.96 7.39 24.35
CA VAL A 82 -26.83 8.18 23.85
C VAL A 82 -25.75 7.18 23.46
N ARG A 83 -25.26 7.31 22.23
CA ARG A 83 -24.14 6.54 21.69
C ARG A 83 -22.93 7.45 21.55
N LEU A 84 -21.77 6.94 21.94
CA LEU A 84 -20.48 7.54 21.69
C LEU A 84 -19.65 6.60 20.81
N ASP A 85 -19.00 7.17 19.81
CA ASP A 85 -18.08 6.47 18.92
C ASP A 85 -16.70 7.13 19.00
N LYS A 86 -15.67 6.35 19.33
CA LYS A 86 -14.27 6.77 19.41
C LYS A 86 -13.44 5.94 18.44
N ARG A 87 -12.55 6.61 17.70
CA ARG A 87 -11.62 5.97 16.77
C ARG A 87 -10.18 6.13 17.25
N ILE A 88 -9.38 5.10 17.04
CA ILE A 88 -7.92 5.12 17.15
C ILE A 88 -7.35 4.52 15.87
N ASP A 89 -6.39 5.20 15.24
CA ASP A 89 -5.60 4.64 14.16
C ASP A 89 -4.23 4.25 14.73
N VAL A 90 -3.77 3.04 14.45
CA VAL A 90 -2.53 2.49 15.00
C VAL A 90 -1.66 1.98 13.85
N ASN A 91 -0.41 2.41 13.80
CA ASN A 91 0.62 1.80 12.97
C ASN A 91 1.46 0.87 13.85
N VAL A 92 1.62 -0.36 13.39
CA VAL A 92 2.46 -1.38 14.04
C VAL A 92 3.69 -1.60 13.16
N TYR A 93 4.85 -1.37 13.75
CA TYR A 93 6.16 -1.54 13.13
C TYR A 93 6.87 -2.80 13.67
N ASP A 94 6.64 -3.16 14.93
CA ASP A 94 6.98 -4.48 15.47
C ASP A 94 5.79 -5.44 15.36
N MET A 95 5.84 -6.30 14.34
CA MET A 95 4.82 -7.32 14.08
C MET A 95 4.65 -8.33 15.23
N GLY A 96 5.62 -8.44 16.15
CA GLY A 96 5.49 -9.23 17.37
C GLY A 96 4.43 -8.71 18.34
N LEU A 97 4.08 -7.42 18.27
CA LEU A 97 3.08 -6.78 19.13
C LEU A 97 1.65 -6.93 18.61
N LEU A 98 1.46 -7.33 17.35
CA LEU A 98 0.16 -7.29 16.68
C LEU A 98 -0.93 -8.14 17.36
N ASP A 99 -0.59 -9.36 17.76
CA ASP A 99 -1.53 -10.26 18.46
C ASP A 99 -1.92 -9.70 19.84
N THR A 100 -0.95 -9.14 20.56
CA THR A 100 -1.17 -8.53 21.87
C THR A 100 -2.03 -7.27 21.74
N LEU A 101 -1.71 -6.39 20.78
CA LEU A 101 -2.51 -5.21 20.45
C LEU A 101 -3.96 -5.60 20.18
N THR A 102 -4.19 -6.52 19.24
CA THR A 102 -5.56 -6.89 18.83
C THR A 102 -6.35 -7.55 19.95
N THR A 103 -5.67 -8.32 20.82
CA THR A 103 -6.26 -8.91 22.03
C THR A 103 -6.69 -7.83 23.02
N ILE A 104 -5.81 -6.89 23.35
CA ILE A 104 -6.10 -5.80 24.30
C ILE A 104 -7.21 -4.90 23.75
N MET A 105 -7.11 -4.46 22.49
CA MET A 105 -8.14 -3.65 21.84
C MET A 105 -9.51 -4.34 21.91
N SER A 106 -9.58 -5.63 21.60
CA SER A 106 -10.83 -6.40 21.66
C SER A 106 -11.36 -6.56 23.08
N ALA A 107 -10.48 -6.77 24.07
CA ALA A 107 -10.85 -6.86 25.48
C ALA A 107 -11.51 -5.57 26.00
N HIS A 108 -11.09 -4.40 25.49
CA HIS A 108 -11.65 -3.08 25.81
C HIS A 108 -12.78 -2.63 24.87
N GLY A 109 -13.37 -3.56 24.10
CA GLY A 109 -14.55 -3.28 23.28
C GLY A 109 -14.29 -2.52 22.00
N PHE A 110 -13.03 -2.39 21.57
CA PHE A 110 -12.71 -1.90 20.25
C PHE A 110 -12.94 -2.98 19.21
N THR A 111 -13.53 -2.57 18.08
CA THR A 111 -13.66 -3.40 16.88
C THR A 111 -12.67 -2.93 15.83
N MET A 112 -11.97 -3.88 15.21
CA MET A 112 -11.10 -3.61 14.08
C MET A 112 -11.90 -3.15 12.85
N GLY A 113 -11.42 -2.11 12.20
CA GLY A 113 -11.96 -1.48 11.01
C GLY A 113 -11.05 -1.69 9.81
N ARG A 114 -10.71 -0.60 9.11
CA ARG A 114 -9.80 -0.66 7.95
C ARG A 114 -8.41 -1.11 8.38
N THR A 115 -7.83 -2.04 7.64
CA THR A 115 -6.46 -2.52 7.81
C THR A 115 -5.69 -2.32 6.49
N ALA A 116 -4.48 -1.80 6.57
CA ALA A 116 -3.59 -1.63 5.42
C ALA A 116 -2.19 -2.14 5.76
N TRP A 117 -1.62 -2.95 4.87
CA TRP A 117 -0.31 -3.58 5.07
C TRP A 117 0.75 -2.84 4.26
N SER A 118 1.92 -2.61 4.86
CA SER A 118 3.05 -1.92 4.23
C SER A 118 4.37 -2.64 4.47
N THR A 119 5.42 -2.17 3.80
CA THR A 119 6.78 -2.65 4.04
C THR A 119 7.76 -1.51 4.11
N SER A 120 8.73 -1.61 5.02
CA SER A 120 9.90 -0.74 5.09
C SER A 120 10.79 -0.80 3.84
N LYS A 121 10.64 -1.86 3.02
CA LYS A 121 11.47 -2.17 1.84
C LYS A 121 10.84 -1.76 0.51
N GLU A 122 9.91 -0.81 0.52
CA GLU A 122 9.13 -0.45 -0.66
C GLU A 122 10.02 -0.04 -1.85
N ASP A 123 11.05 0.77 -1.60
CA ASP A 123 11.94 1.26 -2.66
C ASP A 123 12.89 0.18 -3.19
N GLU A 124 13.33 -0.73 -2.33
CA GLU A 124 14.06 -1.94 -2.76
C GLU A 124 13.18 -2.80 -3.66
N LEU A 125 11.92 -3.03 -3.25
CA LEU A 125 10.96 -3.83 -4.00
C LEU A 125 10.65 -3.25 -5.38
N LYS A 126 10.56 -1.92 -5.49
CA LYS A 126 10.44 -1.23 -6.79
C LYS A 126 11.67 -1.43 -7.66
N SER A 127 12.86 -1.27 -7.07
CA SER A 127 14.13 -1.42 -7.78
C SER A 127 14.29 -2.85 -8.33
N ASP A 128 13.95 -3.85 -7.52
CA ASP A 128 13.97 -5.26 -7.91
C ASP A 128 12.98 -5.57 -9.05
N ALA A 129 11.77 -5.01 -8.98
CA ALA A 129 10.77 -5.17 -10.04
C ALA A 129 11.23 -4.53 -11.36
N ILE A 130 11.86 -3.35 -11.32
CA ILE A 130 12.44 -2.68 -12.49
C ILE A 130 13.58 -3.51 -13.09
N LEU A 131 14.48 -4.02 -12.25
CA LEU A 131 15.60 -4.85 -12.69
C LEU A 131 15.10 -6.14 -13.34
N ALA A 132 14.12 -6.80 -12.73
CA ALA A 132 13.48 -8.00 -13.29
C ALA A 132 12.83 -7.71 -14.64
N ALA A 133 12.12 -6.59 -14.78
CA ALA A 133 11.48 -6.18 -16.03
C ALA A 133 12.50 -5.89 -17.13
N SER A 134 13.61 -5.24 -16.78
CA SER A 134 14.69 -4.93 -17.71
C SER A 134 15.40 -6.20 -18.22
N ASN A 135 15.67 -7.14 -17.32
CA ASN A 135 16.24 -8.44 -17.66
C ASN A 135 15.29 -9.27 -18.55
N ASP A 136 13.98 -9.24 -18.27
CA ASP A 136 12.97 -9.90 -19.10
C ASP A 136 12.91 -9.29 -20.51
N ALA A 137 12.94 -7.95 -20.62
CA ALA A 137 12.97 -7.25 -21.90
C ALA A 137 14.20 -7.66 -22.72
N ARG A 138 15.39 -7.65 -22.10
CA ARG A 138 16.63 -8.06 -22.78
C ARG A 138 16.58 -9.50 -23.26
N ARG A 139 16.19 -10.43 -22.39
CA ARG A 139 16.09 -11.85 -22.73
C ARG A 139 15.14 -12.08 -23.92
N ARG A 140 14.01 -11.39 -23.96
CA ARG A 140 13.06 -11.47 -25.10
C ARG A 140 13.67 -10.87 -26.37
N ALA A 141 14.36 -9.74 -26.27
CA ALA A 141 15.04 -9.11 -27.41
C ALA A 141 16.06 -10.06 -28.05
N GLU A 142 16.89 -10.71 -27.22
CA GLU A 142 17.88 -11.70 -27.66
C GLU A 142 17.21 -12.92 -28.34
N GLN A 143 16.07 -13.39 -27.80
CA GLN A 143 15.28 -14.47 -28.41
C GLN A 143 14.75 -14.09 -29.80
N PHE A 144 14.19 -12.89 -29.95
CA PHE A 144 13.69 -12.41 -31.24
C PHE A 144 14.81 -12.18 -32.26
N ALA A 145 15.92 -11.58 -31.84
CA ALA A 145 17.08 -11.35 -32.70
C ALA A 145 17.63 -12.68 -33.24
N THR A 146 17.82 -13.66 -32.36
CA THR A 146 18.26 -15.02 -32.72
C THR A 146 17.29 -15.69 -33.70
N ALA A 147 15.98 -15.61 -33.45
CA ALA A 147 14.96 -16.21 -34.30
C ALA A 147 14.88 -15.58 -35.70
N LEU A 148 15.17 -14.29 -35.81
CA LEU A 148 15.18 -13.54 -37.07
C LEU A 148 16.53 -13.58 -37.79
N GLY A 149 17.56 -14.19 -37.20
CA GLY A 149 18.91 -14.24 -37.75
C GLY A 149 19.60 -12.88 -37.80
N VAL A 150 19.21 -11.95 -36.92
CA VAL A 150 19.81 -10.61 -36.76
C VAL A 150 20.55 -10.52 -35.43
N SER A 151 21.43 -9.53 -35.31
CA SER A 151 22.12 -9.24 -34.06
C SER A 151 21.46 -8.09 -33.30
N LEU A 152 21.52 -8.16 -31.96
CA LEU A 152 20.99 -7.10 -31.09
C LEU A 152 22.05 -6.02 -30.91
N GLY A 153 21.76 -4.81 -31.39
CA GLY A 153 22.61 -3.65 -31.24
C GLY A 153 22.40 -2.89 -29.92
N LYS A 154 22.80 -1.62 -29.90
CA LYS A 154 22.67 -0.77 -28.71
C LYS A 154 21.21 -0.50 -28.35
N VAL A 155 20.96 -0.34 -27.06
CA VAL A 155 19.70 0.20 -26.56
C VAL A 155 19.55 1.63 -27.05
N TYR A 156 18.43 1.92 -27.70
CA TYR A 156 18.08 3.25 -28.19
C TYR A 156 17.29 4.03 -27.12
N THR A 157 16.23 3.41 -26.58
CA THR A 157 15.36 4.04 -25.59
C THR A 157 14.93 3.03 -24.54
N ILE A 158 14.80 3.49 -23.29
CA ILE A 158 14.12 2.77 -22.21
C ILE A 158 12.99 3.67 -21.68
N SER A 159 11.77 3.13 -21.58
CA SER A 159 10.67 3.75 -20.85
C SER A 159 10.16 2.79 -19.78
N ILE A 160 9.87 3.31 -18.59
CA ILE A 160 9.42 2.52 -17.44
C ILE A 160 7.98 2.93 -17.13
N ASP A 161 7.07 1.97 -17.21
CA ASP A 161 5.67 2.16 -16.87
C ASP A 161 5.38 1.46 -15.54
N GLY A 162 4.90 2.24 -14.56
CA GLY A 162 4.48 1.73 -13.25
C GLY A 162 5.62 1.61 -12.25
N ALA A 163 5.68 2.58 -11.34
CA ALA A 163 6.38 2.50 -10.06
C ALA A 163 5.64 3.36 -9.02
N GLY A 164 4.33 3.12 -8.88
CA GLY A 164 3.53 3.73 -7.82
C GLY A 164 3.17 2.67 -6.78
N PRO A 165 3.21 2.98 -5.47
CA PRO A 165 2.59 2.12 -4.47
C PRO A 165 1.14 1.82 -4.86
N LEU A 166 0.69 0.61 -4.54
CA LEU A 166 -0.74 0.27 -4.58
C LEU A 166 -1.46 1.11 -3.52
N GLU A 167 -1.86 2.34 -3.84
CA GLU A 167 -2.78 3.10 -3.00
C GLU A 167 -4.19 2.49 -3.12
N GLU A 168 -4.64 1.76 -2.10
CA GLU A 168 -6.07 1.64 -1.85
C GLU A 168 -6.62 3.03 -1.55
N ARG A 169 -7.66 3.43 -2.30
CA ARG A 169 -8.32 4.75 -2.21
C ARG A 169 -8.53 5.20 -0.75
N GLY A 170 -7.76 6.20 -0.33
CA GLY A 170 -7.97 6.90 0.93
C GLY A 170 -7.03 8.09 1.13
N TYR A 171 -7.49 9.27 0.72
CA TYR A 171 -6.90 10.60 0.90
C TYR A 171 -5.71 11.01 0.01
N GLN A 172 -5.97 12.04 -0.80
CA GLN A 172 -4.98 12.73 -1.63
C GLN A 172 -3.91 13.43 -0.78
N THR A 173 -2.64 13.16 -1.08
CA THR A 173 -1.59 14.16 -0.96
C THR A 173 -0.70 14.06 -2.20
N THR A 174 -0.66 15.13 -2.97
CA THR A 174 0.22 15.28 -4.14
C THR A 174 1.68 15.26 -3.70
N LYS A 175 2.38 14.16 -3.91
CA LYS A 175 3.84 14.14 -4.00
C LYS A 175 4.24 13.67 -5.39
N ASN A 176 4.83 14.59 -6.14
CA ASN A 176 5.44 14.34 -7.45
C ASN A 176 6.41 13.16 -7.36
N SER A 177 6.06 12.03 -7.98
CA SER A 177 7.00 10.95 -8.26
C SER A 177 7.90 11.38 -9.42
N GLY A 178 9.14 11.76 -9.12
CA GLY A 178 10.15 12.12 -10.10
C GLY A 178 10.48 10.91 -10.99
N GLY A 179 10.14 11.00 -12.28
CA GLY A 179 10.60 10.06 -13.29
C GLY A 179 12.09 10.25 -13.55
N PHE A 180 12.82 9.14 -13.63
CA PHE A 180 14.25 9.11 -13.96
C PHE A 180 14.42 8.78 -15.45
N THR A 181 15.11 9.66 -16.19
CA THR A 181 15.46 9.45 -17.60
C THR A 181 16.97 9.62 -17.79
N ILE A 182 17.58 8.71 -18.53
CA ILE A 182 18.93 8.90 -19.09
C ILE A 182 18.80 8.69 -20.60
N SER A 183 19.08 9.72 -21.39
CA SER A 183 19.32 9.58 -22.83
C SER A 183 20.45 10.51 -23.27
N ASP A 184 21.33 9.98 -24.12
CA ASP A 184 22.34 10.75 -24.83
C ASP A 184 21.76 11.03 -26.23
N GLU A 185 21.64 12.31 -26.57
CA GLU A 185 21.30 12.87 -27.89
C GLU A 185 19.85 12.71 -28.41
N GLY A 186 19.00 13.70 -28.05
CA GLY A 186 18.26 14.52 -29.02
C GLY A 186 17.13 13.92 -29.88
N ALA A 187 15.96 13.64 -29.29
CA ALA A 187 14.63 13.98 -29.82
C ALA A 187 13.53 13.51 -28.86
N VAL A 188 12.78 14.45 -28.27
CA VAL A 188 11.76 14.20 -27.25
C VAL A 188 10.43 13.88 -27.91
N HIS A 189 9.92 12.65 -27.75
CA HIS A 189 8.50 12.34 -27.96
C HIS A 189 8.00 11.46 -26.82
N VAL A 190 7.21 12.06 -25.93
CA VAL A 190 6.50 11.36 -24.84
C VAL A 190 5.14 10.92 -25.36
N ARG A 191 4.84 9.62 -25.31
CA ARG A 191 3.48 9.10 -25.50
C ARG A 191 3.07 8.39 -24.21
N GLY A 192 2.21 9.05 -23.42
CA GLY A 192 1.70 8.52 -22.16
C GLY A 192 0.87 7.25 -22.37
N GLY A 193 1.16 6.21 -21.58
CA GLY A 193 0.40 4.97 -21.48
C GLY A 193 -0.56 4.99 -20.28
N SER A 194 -1.76 4.43 -20.48
CA SER A 194 -2.85 4.34 -19.51
C SER A 194 -2.67 3.17 -18.53
N LEU A 195 -3.11 3.37 -17.28
CA LEU A 195 -3.11 2.38 -16.21
C LEU A 195 -4.32 1.43 -16.34
N GLU A 196 -4.11 0.12 -16.14
CA GLU A 196 -5.20 -0.81 -15.79
C GLU A 196 -4.86 -1.57 -14.50
N PRO A 197 -5.80 -1.68 -13.54
CA PRO A 197 -5.58 -2.39 -12.28
C PRO A 197 -5.64 -3.92 -12.47
N VAL A 198 -4.69 -4.65 -11.90
CA VAL A 198 -4.82 -6.10 -11.67
C VAL A 198 -5.24 -6.30 -10.22
N MET A 199 -6.52 -6.62 -10.04
CA MET A 199 -7.19 -6.92 -8.78
C MET A 199 -6.66 -8.23 -8.17
N PHE A 200 -6.36 -8.23 -6.87
CA PHE A 200 -6.33 -9.44 -6.06
C PHE A 200 -7.30 -9.30 -4.90
N VAL A 201 -8.18 -10.29 -4.78
CA VAL A 201 -9.23 -10.42 -3.76
C VAL A 201 -8.59 -11.04 -2.52
N ALA A 202 -8.67 -10.37 -1.38
CA ALA A 202 -8.28 -10.95 -0.08
C ALA A 202 -9.40 -11.86 0.45
N ASP A 203 -9.00 -13.05 0.87
CA ASP A 203 -9.84 -14.08 1.51
C ASP A 203 -10.28 -13.64 2.91
N ARG A 204 -11.54 -13.94 3.26
CA ARG A 204 -12.15 -13.59 4.55
C ARG A 204 -11.94 -14.73 5.53
N SER A 205 -10.84 -14.70 6.28
CA SER A 205 -10.62 -15.57 7.44
C SER A 205 -10.23 -14.73 8.65
N SER A 206 -10.78 -15.08 9.82
CA SER A 206 -10.65 -14.40 11.10
C SER A 206 -9.28 -14.53 11.78
N GLU A 207 -8.22 -14.83 11.02
CA GLU A 207 -6.83 -14.83 11.46
C GLU A 207 -6.11 -13.69 10.71
N ILE A 208 -5.50 -12.76 11.46
CA ILE A 208 -4.69 -11.70 10.87
C ILE A 208 -3.40 -12.34 10.35
N SER A 209 -3.45 -12.83 9.11
CA SER A 209 -2.30 -13.37 8.40
C SER A 209 -1.48 -12.23 7.79
N VAL A 210 -0.16 -12.27 8.01
CA VAL A 210 0.79 -11.34 7.38
C VAL A 210 0.59 -11.38 5.87
N GLN A 211 0.33 -10.21 5.28
CA GLN A 211 0.07 -10.11 3.85
C GLN A 211 1.38 -10.01 3.05
N ARG A 212 1.36 -10.52 1.84
CA ARG A 212 2.48 -10.38 0.89
C ARG A 212 2.25 -9.14 0.03
N ILE A 213 3.24 -8.27 -0.01
CA ILE A 213 3.25 -7.08 -0.86
C ILE A 213 3.96 -7.43 -2.17
N GLN A 214 3.34 -7.07 -3.28
CA GLN A 214 3.90 -7.30 -4.61
C GLN A 214 3.90 -6.00 -5.42
N VAL A 215 5.07 -5.65 -5.95
CA VAL A 215 5.22 -4.59 -6.95
C VAL A 215 5.39 -5.24 -8.32
N SER A 216 4.74 -4.66 -9.32
CA SER A 216 4.85 -5.08 -10.71
C SER A 216 5.16 -3.88 -11.58
N THR A 217 6.14 -4.03 -12.46
CA THR A 217 6.59 -2.98 -13.38
C THR A 217 6.66 -3.52 -14.79
N ARG A 218 6.43 -2.64 -15.76
CA ARG A 218 6.68 -2.90 -17.18
C ARG A 218 7.78 -1.98 -17.68
N VAL A 219 8.72 -2.54 -18.43
CA VAL A 219 9.77 -1.77 -19.08
C VAL A 219 9.62 -1.95 -20.59
N HIS A 220 9.68 -0.83 -21.29
CA HIS A 220 9.68 -0.75 -22.73
C HIS A 220 11.11 -0.45 -23.17
N VAL A 221 11.68 -1.30 -24.02
CA VAL A 221 13.04 -1.12 -24.53
C VAL A 221 13.03 -1.18 -26.04
N GLU A 222 13.66 -0.20 -26.66
CA GLU A 222 13.89 -0.14 -28.09
C GLU A 222 15.36 -0.44 -28.36
N TYR A 223 15.64 -1.43 -29.21
CA TYR A 223 16.98 -1.78 -29.65
C TYR A 223 17.15 -1.45 -31.12
N VAL A 224 18.34 -0.99 -31.49
CA VAL A 224 18.79 -1.04 -32.88
C VAL A 224 19.14 -2.49 -33.21
N ILE A 225 18.76 -3.00 -34.38
CA ILE A 225 19.16 -4.33 -34.87
C ILE A 225 20.05 -4.21 -36.11
N GLU A 226 21.01 -5.12 -36.22
CA GLU A 226 22.05 -5.17 -37.28
C GLU A 226 22.07 -6.53 -37.97
#